data_AF-A0A7M1R157-F1
#
_entry.id   AF-A0A7M1R157-F1
#
_cell.length_a   1.000
_cell.length_b   1.000
_cell.length_c   1.000
_cell.angle_alpha   90.00
_cell.angle_beta   90.00
_cell.angle_gamma   90.00
#
_symmetry.space_group_name_H-M   'P 1'
#
loop_
_entity.id
_entity.type
_entity.pdbx_description
1 polymer ?
#
loop_
_entity_poly.entity_id
_entity_poly.type
_entity_poly.pdbx_seq_one_letter_code
_entity_poly.pdbx_strand_id
1 'polypeptide(L)'
;MFALGGAVFGFLAGIMGVVVYPGPLDLAAVGFALAFAIVASGSWFAWEWGRALAWTFYAFSVLTTTTWLLFFPPDDDLLGAASAGWTNAWMVACAVAVVAPVGIVGRRSRAHEDPSDS
;
A
#
# COMPACT_ATOMS: atom_id res chain seq x y z
N MET A 1 9.94 9.13 -16.54
CA MET A 1 10.66 8.98 -15.25
C MET A 1 9.70 8.79 -14.08
N PHE A 2 8.71 9.66 -13.88
CA PHE A 2 7.74 9.56 -12.77
C PHE A 2 6.91 8.27 -12.75
N ALA A 3 6.46 7.78 -13.92
CA ALA A 3 5.73 6.50 -14.02
C ALA A 3 6.57 5.29 -13.61
N LEU A 4 7.80 5.18 -14.14
CA LEU A 4 8.72 4.10 -13.82
C LEU A 4 9.11 4.11 -12.34
N GLY A 5 9.39 5.29 -11.78
CA GLY A 5 9.69 5.44 -10.36
C GLY A 5 8.52 4.99 -9.49
N GLY A 6 7.31 5.46 -9.77
CA GLY A 6 6.10 5.02 -9.07
C GLY A 6 5.89 3.51 -9.15
N ALA A 7 6.09 2.91 -10.32
CA ALA A 7 5.96 1.47 -10.51
C ALA A 7 6.99 0.67 -9.69
N VAL A 8 8.26 1.07 -9.72
CA VAL A 8 9.34 0.41 -8.96
C VAL A 8 9.09 0.53 -7.45
N PHE A 9 8.73 1.72 -6.96
CA PHE A 9 8.40 1.90 -5.55
C PHE A 9 7.18 1.09 -5.14
N GLY A 10 6.15 1.02 -6.00
CA GLY A 10 4.96 0.23 -5.72
C GLY A 10 5.23 -1.27 -5.71
N PHE A 11 6.09 -1.75 -6.61
CA PHE A 11 6.54 -3.14 -6.62
C PHE A 11 7.28 -3.51 -5.32
N LEU A 12 8.24 -2.68 -4.89
CA LEU A 12 8.99 -2.90 -3.65
C LEU A 12 8.07 -2.85 -2.41
N ALA A 13 7.14 -1.89 -2.36
CA ALA A 13 6.17 -1.80 -1.27
C ALA A 13 5.21 -2.99 -1.24
N GLY A 14 4.80 -3.52 -2.40
CA GLY A 14 4.01 -4.74 -2.51
C GLY A 14 4.72 -5.97 -1.96
N ILE A 15 6.00 -6.16 -2.33
CA ILE A 15 6.83 -7.25 -1.77
C ILE A 15 6.92 -7.11 -0.26
N MET A 16 7.29 -5.93 0.24
CA MET A 16 7.45 -5.70 1.68
C MET A 16 6.13 -5.89 2.43
N GLY A 17 5.01 -5.45 1.86
CA GLY A 17 3.70 -5.67 2.44
C GLY A 17 3.38 -7.16 2.61
N VAL A 18 3.65 -7.97 1.57
CA VAL A 18 3.42 -9.42 1.62
C VAL A 18 4.36 -10.15 2.58
N VAL A 19 5.62 -9.71 2.68
CA VAL A 19 6.60 -10.32 3.61
C VAL A 19 6.31 -9.95 5.06
N VAL A 20 5.82 -8.74 5.31
CA VAL A 20 5.67 -8.19 6.68
C VAL A 20 4.30 -8.48 7.28
N TYR A 21 3.23 -8.58 6.48
CA TYR A 21 1.87 -8.79 7.02
C TYR A 21 1.68 -10.06 7.86
N PRO A 22 2.38 -11.20 7.62
CA PRO A 22 2.27 -12.38 8.48
C PRO A 22 2.78 -12.09 9.91
N GLY A 23 3.68 -11.10 10.05
CA GLY A 23 4.25 -10.66 11.31
C GLY A 23 5.34 -11.60 11.86
N PRO A 24 6.25 -11.09 12.70
CA PRO A 24 7.18 -11.95 13.42
C PRO A 24 6.42 -12.78 14.48
N LEU A 25 6.60 -14.11 14.45
CA LEU A 25 6.37 -15.09 15.52
C LEU A 25 5.32 -14.66 16.57
N ASP A 26 4.04 -14.93 16.28
CA ASP A 26 2.85 -14.74 17.15
C ASP A 26 2.22 -13.33 17.26
N LEU A 27 2.69 -12.33 16.52
CA LEU A 27 2.09 -10.97 16.52
C LEU A 27 1.56 -10.55 15.13
N ALA A 28 0.60 -11.31 14.61
CA ALA A 28 -0.01 -11.06 13.29
C ALA A 28 -0.57 -9.63 13.13
N ALA A 29 -1.17 -9.06 14.18
CA ALA A 29 -1.69 -7.70 14.14
C ALA A 29 -0.60 -6.62 13.96
N VAL A 30 0.60 -6.87 14.50
CA VAL A 30 1.74 -5.94 14.38
C VAL A 30 2.30 -5.98 12.97
N GLY A 31 2.47 -7.17 12.39
CA GLY A 31 2.86 -7.34 11.00
C GLY A 31 1.89 -6.66 10.04
N PHE A 32 0.60 -6.85 10.26
CA PHE A 32 -0.46 -6.22 9.48
C PHE A 32 -0.42 -4.68 9.54
N ALA A 33 -0.29 -4.10 10.73
CA ALA A 33 -0.21 -2.66 10.90
C ALA A 33 1.05 -2.05 10.27
N LEU A 34 2.19 -2.73 10.38
CA LEU A 34 3.45 -2.34 9.74
C LEU A 34 3.34 -2.38 8.21
N ALA A 35 2.81 -3.47 7.65
CA ALA A 35 2.60 -3.61 6.22
C ALA A 35 1.68 -2.50 5.68
N PHE A 36 0.60 -2.19 6.42
CA PHE A 36 -0.31 -1.10 6.08
C PHE A 36 0.43 0.25 6.08
N ALA A 37 1.22 0.53 7.12
CA ALA A 37 1.97 1.78 7.23
C ALA A 37 2.98 1.94 6.07
N ILE A 38 3.72 0.89 5.72
CA ILE A 38 4.67 0.89 4.59
C ILE A 38 3.96 1.27 3.29
N VAL A 39 2.85 0.58 2.98
CA VAL A 39 2.11 0.81 1.73
C VAL A 39 1.48 2.20 1.72
N ALA A 40 0.92 2.66 2.84
CA ALA A 40 0.30 3.98 2.95
C ALA A 40 1.34 5.12 2.84
N SER A 41 2.49 4.99 3.51
CA SER A 41 3.58 5.96 3.39
C SER A 41 4.14 6.03 1.97
N GLY A 42 4.32 4.89 1.30
CA GLY A 42 4.75 4.88 -0.10
C GLY A 42 3.72 5.51 -1.05
N SER A 43 2.42 5.32 -0.78
CA SER A 43 1.34 5.93 -1.55
C SER A 43 1.33 7.46 -1.41
N TRP A 44 1.46 7.95 -0.18
CA TRP A 44 1.62 9.39 0.10
C TRP A 44 2.83 9.96 -0.63
N PHE A 45 3.98 9.28 -0.54
CA PHE A 45 5.21 9.73 -1.18
C PHE A 45 5.09 9.79 -2.71
N ALA A 46 4.50 8.76 -3.32
CA ALA A 46 4.26 8.73 -4.77
C ALA A 46 3.33 9.86 -5.23
N TRP A 47 2.33 10.20 -4.41
CA TRP A 47 1.43 11.32 -4.66
C TRP A 47 2.15 12.67 -4.59
N GLU A 48 2.99 12.90 -3.57
CA GLU A 48 3.73 14.15 -3.47
C GLU A 48 4.78 14.31 -4.58
N TRP A 49 5.43 13.20 -4.96
CA TRP A 49 6.51 13.19 -5.93
C TRP A 49 6.05 13.41 -7.38
N GLY A 50 4.91 12.83 -7.77
CA GLY A 50 4.45 12.85 -9.17
C GLY A 50 2.95 13.06 -9.35
N ARG A 51 2.27 13.56 -8.32
CA ARG A 51 0.80 13.75 -8.26
C ARG A 51 0.08 12.48 -8.67
N ALA A 52 -0.79 12.56 -9.66
CA ALA A 52 -1.64 11.45 -10.07
C ALA A 52 -0.86 10.35 -10.81
N LEU A 53 0.08 10.71 -11.69
CA LEU A 53 0.70 9.74 -12.59
C LEU A 53 1.58 8.74 -11.82
N ALA A 54 2.49 9.23 -10.98
CA ALA A 54 3.34 8.35 -10.16
C ALA A 54 2.52 7.51 -9.17
N TRP A 55 1.49 8.12 -8.57
CA TRP A 55 0.58 7.41 -7.66
C TRP A 55 -0.19 6.29 -8.36
N THR A 56 -0.72 6.50 -9.57
CA THR A 56 -1.46 5.45 -10.30
C THR A 56 -0.57 4.25 -10.61
N PHE A 57 0.66 4.48 -11.05
CA PHE A 57 1.62 3.39 -11.29
C PHE A 57 2.07 2.70 -9.99
N TYR A 58 2.23 3.45 -8.90
CA TYR A 58 2.48 2.89 -7.58
C TYR A 58 1.33 1.98 -7.13
N ALA A 59 0.08 2.49 -7.16
CA ALA A 59 -1.13 1.77 -6.79
C ALA A 59 -1.28 0.48 -7.58
N PHE A 60 -1.15 0.56 -8.90
CA PHE A 60 -1.26 -0.60 -9.78
C PHE A 60 -0.17 -1.64 -9.48
N SER A 61 1.06 -1.18 -9.25
CA SER A 61 2.19 -2.07 -8.97
C SER A 61 2.06 -2.74 -7.61
N VAL A 62 1.65 -2.01 -6.55
CA VAL A 62 1.38 -2.60 -5.24
C VAL A 62 0.32 -3.68 -5.34
N LEU A 63 -0.84 -3.37 -5.94
CA LEU A 63 -1.95 -4.33 -6.04
C LEU A 63 -1.56 -5.54 -6.88
N THR A 64 -0.94 -5.33 -8.03
CA THR A 64 -0.49 -6.43 -8.90
C THR A 64 0.53 -7.30 -8.20
N THR A 65 1.51 -6.72 -7.51
CA THR A 65 2.56 -7.46 -6.80
C THR A 65 1.99 -8.25 -5.62
N THR A 66 1.12 -7.61 -4.82
CA THR A 66 0.45 -8.26 -3.69
C THR A 66 -0.40 -9.42 -4.16
N THR A 67 -1.23 -9.23 -5.20
CA THR A 67 -2.03 -10.31 -5.79
C THR A 67 -1.13 -11.41 -6.34
N TRP A 68 -0.10 -11.06 -7.12
CA TRP A 68 0.78 -12.05 -7.72
C TRP A 68 1.46 -12.93 -6.68
N LEU A 69 2.03 -12.35 -5.62
CA LEU A 69 2.69 -13.11 -4.55
C LEU A 69 1.73 -13.92 -3.68
N LEU A 70 0.47 -13.48 -3.54
CA LEU A 70 -0.55 -14.24 -2.81
C LEU A 70 -1.06 -15.46 -3.60
N PHE A 71 -1.13 -15.37 -4.94
CA PHE A 71 -1.63 -16.46 -5.79
C PHE A 71 -0.53 -17.35 -6.36
N PHE A 72 0.69 -16.82 -6.47
CA PHE A 72 1.89 -17.52 -6.94
C PHE A 72 3.04 -17.30 -5.94
N PRO A 73 2.91 -17.81 -4.71
CA PRO A 73 3.96 -17.67 -3.71
C PRO A 73 5.25 -18.34 -4.20
N PRO A 74 6.43 -17.71 -4.01
CA PRO A 74 7.70 -18.32 -4.35
C PRO A 74 7.99 -19.57 -3.50
N ASP A 75 7.50 -19.60 -2.26
CA ASP A 75 7.59 -20.73 -1.33
C ASP A 75 6.29 -20.81 -0.50
N ASP A 76 5.81 -22.03 -0.23
CA ASP A 76 4.55 -22.31 0.50
C ASP A 76 4.54 -21.73 1.93
N ASP A 77 5.71 -21.48 2.51
CA ASP A 77 5.88 -21.09 3.92
C ASP A 77 5.50 -19.62 4.19
N LEU A 78 5.56 -18.74 3.17
CA LEU A 78 5.21 -17.32 3.29
C LEU A 78 3.71 -17.11 3.58
N LEU A 79 2.85 -17.99 3.07
CA LEU A 79 1.40 -17.94 3.25
C LEU A 79 0.90 -18.96 4.26
N GLY A 80 1.65 -20.04 4.49
CA GLY A 80 1.35 -21.04 5.52
C GLY A 80 1.24 -20.45 6.93
N ALA A 81 1.90 -19.33 7.19
CA ALA A 81 1.83 -18.61 8.47
C ALA A 81 0.55 -17.76 8.66
N ALA A 82 -0.14 -17.38 7.59
CA ALA A 82 -1.31 -16.49 7.66
C ALA A 82 -2.61 -17.26 7.39
N SER A 83 -3.56 -17.23 8.33
CA SER A 83 -4.87 -17.84 8.10
C SER A 83 -5.61 -17.17 6.94
N ALA A 84 -6.50 -17.91 6.26
CA ALA A 84 -7.28 -17.38 5.12
C ALA A 84 -8.03 -16.07 5.44
N GLY A 85 -8.42 -15.86 6.71
CA GLY A 85 -9.03 -14.62 7.18
C GLY A 85 -8.06 -13.42 7.14
N TRP A 86 -6.80 -13.61 7.55
CA TRP A 86 -5.78 -12.56 7.52
C TRP A 86 -5.37 -12.19 6.10
N THR A 87 -5.28 -13.17 5.20
CA THR A 87 -4.98 -12.91 3.78
C THR A 87 -6.08 -12.08 3.12
N ASN A 88 -7.35 -12.42 3.36
CA ASN A 88 -8.49 -11.63 2.86
C ASN A 88 -8.52 -10.22 3.46
N ALA A 89 -8.27 -10.09 4.77
CA ALA A 89 -8.17 -8.80 5.43
C ALA A 89 -7.03 -7.94 4.84
N TRP A 90 -5.90 -8.57 4.52
CA TRP A 90 -4.74 -7.88 3.96
C TRP A 90 -5.02 -7.35 2.55
N MET A 91 -5.71 -8.11 1.70
CA MET A 91 -6.09 -7.62 0.37
C MET A 91 -6.94 -6.35 0.45
N VAL A 92 -7.93 -6.31 1.34
CA VAL A 92 -8.77 -5.12 1.55
C VAL A 92 -7.94 -3.98 2.14
N ALA A 93 -7.13 -4.25 3.16
CA ALA A 93 -6.31 -3.24 3.80
C ALA A 93 -5.25 -2.65 2.87
N CYS A 94 -4.69 -3.45 1.97
CA CYS A 94 -3.74 -3.00 0.96
C CYS A 94 -4.39 -1.99 -0.01
N ALA A 95 -5.60 -2.27 -0.48
CA ALA A 95 -6.37 -1.34 -1.30
C ALA A 95 -6.69 -0.04 -0.54
N VAL A 96 -7.08 -0.13 0.73
CA VAL A 96 -7.33 1.03 1.60
C VAL A 96 -6.05 1.83 1.83
N ALA A 97 -4.91 1.18 2.09
CA ALA A 97 -3.62 1.82 2.34
C ALA A 97 -3.16 2.67 1.15
N VAL A 98 -3.44 2.20 -0.07
CA VAL A 98 -3.13 2.95 -1.30
C VAL A 98 -4.00 4.21 -1.43
N VAL A 99 -5.29 4.15 -1.05
CA VAL A 99 -6.24 5.23 -1.32
C VAL A 99 -6.34 6.25 -0.18
N ALA A 100 -6.33 5.80 1.07
CA ALA A 100 -6.51 6.61 2.27
C ALA A 100 -5.61 7.86 2.34
N PRO A 101 -4.27 7.77 2.18
CA PRO A 101 -3.40 8.92 2.29
C PRO A 101 -3.74 10.00 1.25
N VAL A 102 -4.01 9.62 0.00
CA VAL A 102 -4.38 10.56 -1.06
C VAL A 102 -5.72 11.23 -0.80
N GLY A 103 -6.70 10.48 -0.30
CA GLY A 103 -7.99 11.05 0.13
C GLY A 103 -7.84 12.09 1.25
N ILE A 104 -6.90 11.87 2.17
CA ILE A 104 -6.59 12.81 3.26
C ILE A 104 -5.87 14.05 2.73
N VAL A 105 -4.85 13.91 1.87
CA VAL A 105 -4.17 15.04 1.20
C VAL A 105 -5.19 15.91 0.47
N GLY A 106 -5.97 15.29 -0.41
CA GLY A 106 -6.88 15.99 -1.30
C GLY A 106 -7.94 16.79 -0.55
N ARG A 107 -8.41 16.27 0.60
CA ARG A 107 -9.32 17.01 1.50
C ARG A 107 -8.63 18.20 2.16
N ARG A 108 -7.38 18.06 2.59
CA ARG A 108 -6.61 19.17 3.19
C ARG A 108 -6.33 20.29 2.21
N SER A 109 -5.96 19.97 0.96
CA SER A 109 -5.69 20.99 -0.06
C SER A 109 -6.94 21.85 -0.34
N ARG A 110 -8.11 21.22 -0.46
CA ARG A 110 -9.38 21.95 -0.69
C ARG A 110 -9.81 22.81 0.50
N ALA A 111 -9.62 22.33 1.72
CA ALA A 111 -9.96 23.11 2.92
C ALA A 111 -9.07 24.36 3.11
N HIS A 112 -7.88 24.39 2.50
CA HIS A 112 -6.96 25.51 2.61
C HIS A 112 -7.17 26.59 1.54
N GLU A 113 -7.88 26.27 0.45
CA GLU A 113 -8.27 27.20 -0.61
C GLU A 113 -9.53 28.02 -0.26
N ASP A 114 -10.27 27.62 0.79
CA ASP A 114 -11.54 28.24 1.23
C ASP A 114 -11.51 29.29 2.39
N PRO A 115 -10.44 30.04 2.77
CA PRO A 115 -10.52 30.98 3.90
C PRO A 115 -10.78 32.47 3.55
N SER A 116 -11.01 32.88 2.29
CA SER A 116 -11.02 34.32 1.95
C SER A 116 -12.17 34.86 1.08
N ASP A 117 -13.25 34.11 0.87
CA ASP A 117 -14.41 34.58 0.08
C ASP A 117 -15.62 35.02 0.93
N SER A 118 -15.38 35.46 2.18
CA SER A 118 -16.40 36.05 3.08
C SER A 118 -15.96 37.37 3.67
#